data_AF-A0A831XSV0-F1
#
_entry.id   AF-A0A831XSV0-F1
#
_cell.length_a   1.000
_cell.length_b   1.000
_cell.length_c   1.000
_cell.angle_alpha   90.00
_cell.angle_beta   90.00
_cell.angle_gamma   90.00
#
_symmetry.space_group_name_H-M   'P 1'
#
loop_
_entity.id
_entity.type
_entity.pdbx_description
1 polymer ?
#
loop_
_entity_poly.entity_id
_entity_poly.type
_entity_poly.pdbx_seq_one_letter_code
_entity_poly.pdbx_strand_id
1 'polypeptide(L)'
;MSANLPDKLPVGAQSLLAVSQGMLASAKADDWEAVIEAEEIRRPMIDEVVAQGAPNDAAPAEWMRELLKELQTLNDRVVALGEERKAEVRSDLSEVQTGSKAVKAYDPER
;
A
#
# COMPACT_ATOMS: atom_id res chain seq x y z
N MET A 1 -3.64 -12.16 12.74
CA MET A 1 -4.00 -11.51 14.02
C MET A 1 -4.17 -10.04 13.73
N SER A 2 -5.39 -9.50 13.87
CA SER A 2 -5.62 -8.06 13.77
C SER A 2 -4.99 -7.36 14.99
N ALA A 3 -4.49 -6.13 14.82
CA ALA A 3 -3.99 -5.34 15.96
C ALA A 3 -5.13 -5.09 16.97
N ASN A 4 -4.81 -5.13 18.28
CA ASN A 4 -5.75 -4.76 19.33
C ASN A 4 -5.70 -3.24 19.51
N LEU A 5 -6.24 -2.51 18.54
CA LEU A 5 -6.32 -1.06 18.63
C LEU A 5 -7.30 -0.67 19.75
N PRO A 6 -6.94 0.32 20.59
CA PRO A 6 -7.85 0.80 21.63
C PRO A 6 -9.09 1.47 21.01
N ASP A 7 -10.21 1.45 21.75
CA ASP A 7 -11.51 2.00 21.33
C ASP A 7 -11.47 3.48 20.93
N LYS A 8 -10.47 4.23 21.40
CA LYS A 8 -10.27 5.65 21.06
C LYS A 8 -8.81 5.92 20.70
N LEU A 9 -8.55 5.97 19.39
CA LEU A 9 -7.31 6.50 18.84
C LEU A 9 -7.36 8.04 18.76
N PRO A 10 -6.21 8.74 18.84
CA PRO A 10 -6.14 10.15 18.46
C PRO A 10 -6.69 10.39 17.04
N VAL A 11 -7.26 11.57 16.79
CA VAL A 11 -7.84 11.91 15.48
C VAL A 11 -6.82 11.74 14.35
N GLY A 12 -5.56 12.17 14.55
CA GLY A 12 -4.50 11.96 13.56
C GLY A 12 -4.26 10.49 13.24
N ALA A 13 -4.25 9.63 14.26
CA ALA A 13 -4.06 8.18 14.10
C ALA A 13 -5.24 7.52 13.37
N GLN A 14 -6.47 7.96 13.63
CA GLN A 14 -7.65 7.50 12.89
C GLN A 14 -7.55 7.87 11.41
N SER A 15 -7.21 9.13 11.10
CA SER A 15 -7.05 9.60 9.73
C SER A 15 -5.92 8.85 9.00
N LEU A 16 -4.78 8.63 9.66
CA LEU A 16 -3.66 7.89 9.10
C LEU A 16 -4.03 6.43 8.77
N LEU A 17 -4.79 5.79 9.66
CA LEU A 17 -5.30 4.44 9.44
C LEU A 17 -6.29 4.40 8.26
N ALA A 18 -7.21 5.37 8.18
CA ALA A 18 -8.18 5.47 7.10
C ALA A 18 -7.51 5.64 5.73
N VAL A 19 -6.50 6.50 5.62
CA VAL A 19 -5.71 6.64 4.39
C VAL A 19 -5.01 5.33 4.01
N SER A 20 -4.39 4.65 4.99
CA SER A 20 -3.71 3.36 4.73
C SER A 20 -4.66 2.24 4.33
N GLN A 21 -5.89 2.23 4.87
CA GLN A 21 -6.95 1.32 4.44
C GLN A 21 -7.44 1.65 3.03
N GLY A 22 -7.56 2.94 2.70
CA GLY A 22 -7.87 3.43 1.36
C GLY A 22 -6.85 2.97 0.33
N MET A 23 -5.55 3.08 0.64
CA MET A 23 -4.47 2.58 -0.23
C MET A 23 -4.62 1.08 -0.52
N LEU A 24 -4.95 0.27 0.49
CA LEU A 24 -5.20 -1.16 0.27
C LEU A 24 -6.44 -1.41 -0.59
N ALA A 25 -7.48 -0.60 -0.45
CA ALA A 25 -8.67 -0.69 -1.31
C ALA A 25 -8.35 -0.33 -2.76
N SER A 26 -7.59 0.74 -3.01
CA SER A 26 -7.16 1.14 -4.36
C SER A 26 -6.23 0.10 -4.99
N ALA A 27 -5.28 -0.46 -4.23
CA ALA A 27 -4.41 -1.54 -4.71
C ALA A 27 -5.22 -2.79 -5.13
N LYS A 28 -6.26 -3.16 -4.36
CA LYS A 28 -7.17 -4.27 -4.71
C LYS A 28 -8.02 -3.97 -5.95
N ALA A 29 -8.22 -2.69 -6.27
CA ALA A 29 -8.94 -2.25 -7.46
C ALA A 29 -8.03 -2.01 -8.68
N ASP A 30 -6.73 -2.36 -8.60
CA ASP A 30 -5.70 -2.08 -9.62
C ASP A 30 -5.50 -0.57 -9.90
N ASP A 31 -5.97 0.31 -9.01
CA ASP A 31 -5.82 1.76 -9.12
C ASP A 31 -4.53 2.24 -8.45
N TRP A 32 -3.40 2.00 -9.11
CA TRP A 32 -2.07 2.31 -8.59
C TRP A 32 -1.76 3.80 -8.53
N GLU A 33 -2.39 4.62 -9.37
CA GLU A 33 -2.24 6.08 -9.32
C GLU A 33 -2.80 6.60 -7.99
N ALA A 34 -4.01 6.17 -7.63
CA ALA A 34 -4.60 6.52 -6.34
C ALA A 34 -3.79 6.01 -5.13
N VAL A 35 -3.09 4.87 -5.26
CA VAL A 35 -2.17 4.38 -4.22
C VAL A 35 -0.98 5.34 -4.05
N ILE A 36 -0.42 5.86 -5.14
CA ILE A 36 0.71 6.79 -5.13
C ILE A 36 0.28 8.13 -4.55
N GLU A 37 -0.83 8.70 -5.01
CA GLU A 37 -1.37 9.96 -4.47
C GLU A 37 -1.67 9.85 -2.97
N ALA A 38 -2.26 8.74 -2.52
CA ALA A 38 -2.53 8.50 -1.11
C ALA A 38 -1.25 8.35 -0.27
N GLU A 39 -0.16 7.80 -0.84
CA GLU A 39 1.14 7.72 -0.16
C GLU A 39 1.75 9.11 0.07
N GLU A 40 1.61 10.03 -0.89
CA GLU A 40 2.07 11.41 -0.74
C GLU A 40 1.34 12.13 0.40
N ILE A 41 0.04 11.86 0.57
CA ILE A 41 -0.76 12.37 1.68
C ILE A 41 -0.38 11.69 3.00
N ARG A 42 -0.19 10.36 2.99
CA ARG A 42 0.06 9.55 4.18
C ARG A 42 1.37 9.92 4.87
N ARG A 43 2.42 10.17 4.08
CA ARG A 43 3.79 10.36 4.60
C ARG A 43 3.91 11.47 5.66
N PRO A 44 3.46 12.72 5.42
CA PRO A 44 3.52 13.76 6.45
C PRO A 44 2.63 13.46 7.67
N MET A 45 1.53 12.73 7.50
CA MET A 45 0.64 12.37 8.60
C MET A 45 1.32 11.45 9.62
N ILE A 46 2.28 10.62 9.21
CA ILE A 46 3.04 9.76 10.14
C ILE A 46 3.80 10.63 11.13
N ASP A 47 4.51 11.66 10.64
CA ASP A 47 5.28 12.58 11.48
C ASP A 47 4.36 13.38 12.41
N GLU A 48 3.21 13.83 11.90
CA GLU A 48 2.20 14.54 12.71
C GLU A 48 1.64 13.67 13.84
N VAL A 49 1.33 12.40 13.57
CA VAL A 49 0.81 11.45 14.58
C VAL A 49 1.86 11.16 15.64
N VAL A 50 3.13 11.02 15.25
CA VAL A 50 4.24 10.83 16.20
C VAL A 50 4.42 12.09 17.06
N ALA A 51 4.34 13.29 16.46
CA ALA A 51 4.49 14.56 17.15
C ALA A 51 3.33 14.88 18.12
N GLN A 52 2.11 14.42 17.83
CA GLN A 52 0.94 14.60 18.69
C GLN A 52 1.10 13.96 20.07
N GLY A 53 1.96 12.95 20.21
CA GLY A 53 2.15 12.22 21.46
C GLY A 53 0.89 11.47 21.90
N ALA A 54 0.88 10.98 23.14
CA ALA A 54 -0.24 10.21 23.66
C ALA A 54 -1.40 11.09 24.13
N PRO A 55 -2.65 10.64 23.94
CA PRO A 55 -3.77 11.24 24.66
C PRO A 55 -3.54 11.07 26.17
N ASN A 56 -3.95 12.06 26.97
CA ASN A 56 -3.60 12.24 28.40
C ASN A 56 -3.86 11.02 29.31
N ASP A 57 -4.62 10.01 28.87
CA ASP A 57 -5.07 8.86 29.66
C ASP A 57 -4.61 7.48 29.12
N ALA A 58 -3.80 7.43 28.06
CA ALA A 58 -3.25 6.17 27.53
C ALA A 58 -1.75 6.07 27.82
N ALA A 59 -1.27 4.87 28.20
CA ALA A 59 0.17 4.60 28.19
C ALA A 59 0.69 4.85 26.76
N PRO A 60 1.56 5.86 26.53
CA PRO A 60 1.93 6.32 25.20
C PRO A 60 2.42 5.23 24.25
N ALA A 61 2.98 4.16 24.81
CA ALA A 61 3.68 3.15 24.07
C ALA A 61 2.79 2.03 23.51
N GLU A 62 1.61 1.77 24.07
CA GLU A 62 0.80 0.60 23.66
C GLU A 62 -0.05 0.89 22.43
N TRP A 63 -0.83 1.96 22.44
CA TRP A 63 -1.67 2.33 21.30
C TRP A 63 -0.84 2.65 20.05
N MET A 64 0.32 3.32 20.23
CA MET A 64 1.22 3.63 19.13
C MET A 64 1.85 2.37 18.54
N ARG A 65 2.20 1.40 19.39
CA ARG A 65 2.73 0.10 18.94
C ARG A 65 1.70 -0.67 18.11
N GLU A 66 0.46 -0.74 18.58
CA GLU A 66 -0.61 -1.43 17.85
C GLU A 66 -0.96 -0.70 16.54
N LEU A 67 -0.95 0.64 16.54
CA LEU A 67 -1.10 1.44 15.31
C LEU A 67 0.00 1.11 14.30
N LEU A 68 1.27 1.18 14.70
CA LEU A 68 2.41 0.88 13.81
C LEU A 68 2.35 -0.54 13.26
N LYS A 69 1.93 -1.51 14.08
CA LYS A 69 1.75 -2.90 13.65
C LYS A 69 0.65 -3.05 12.60
N GLU A 70 -0.47 -2.36 12.78
CA GLU A 70 -1.56 -2.36 11.80
C GLU A 70 -1.14 -1.67 10.50
N LEU A 71 -0.49 -0.51 10.59
CA LEU A 71 0.03 0.22 9.43
C LEU A 71 1.04 -0.62 8.63
N GLN A 72 1.96 -1.32 9.31
CA GLN A 72 2.89 -2.23 8.67
C GLN A 72 2.15 -3.37 7.97
N THR A 73 1.15 -3.97 8.63
CA THR A 73 0.34 -5.05 8.06
C THR A 73 -0.40 -4.60 6.78
N LEU A 74 -0.95 -3.39 6.77
CA LEU A 74 -1.58 -2.80 5.58
C LEU A 74 -0.55 -2.56 4.48
N ASN A 75 0.62 -2.02 4.83
CA ASN A 75 1.69 -1.76 3.88
C ASN A 75 2.21 -3.03 3.22
N ASP A 76 2.46 -4.08 3.99
CA ASP A 76 2.92 -5.38 3.48
C ASP A 76 1.93 -5.98 2.47
N ARG A 77 0.61 -5.81 2.72
CA ARG A 77 -0.43 -6.25 1.79
C ARG A 77 -0.43 -5.45 0.49
N VAL A 78 -0.28 -4.13 0.56
CA VAL A 78 -0.16 -3.28 -0.65
C VAL A 78 1.08 -3.66 -1.46
N VAL A 79 2.22 -3.87 -0.79
CA VAL A 79 3.47 -4.28 -1.44
C VAL A 79 3.32 -5.65 -2.10
N ALA A 80 2.69 -6.62 -1.42
CA ALA A 80 2.46 -7.95 -1.98
C ALA A 80 1.63 -7.89 -3.27
N LEU A 81 0.52 -7.12 -3.27
CA LEU A 81 -0.29 -6.90 -4.48
C LEU A 81 0.52 -6.22 -5.60
N GLY A 82 1.36 -5.24 -5.24
CA GLY A 82 2.22 -4.56 -6.21
C GLY A 82 3.27 -5.48 -6.84
N GLU A 83 3.84 -6.40 -6.06
CA GLU A 83 4.79 -7.40 -6.59
C GLU A 83 4.11 -8.45 -7.46
N GLU A 84 2.91 -8.89 -7.09
CA GLU A 84 2.07 -9.76 -7.94
C GLU A 84 1.78 -9.07 -9.28
N ARG A 85 1.32 -7.82 -9.25
CA ARG A 85 1.02 -7.05 -10.46
C ARG A 85 2.25 -6.83 -11.35
N LYS A 86 3.41 -6.53 -10.77
CA LYS A 86 4.67 -6.43 -11.52
C LYS A 86 5.04 -7.75 -12.19
N ALA A 87 4.79 -8.89 -11.55
CA ALA A 87 5.07 -10.19 -12.12
C ALA A 87 4.17 -10.47 -13.33
N GLU A 88 2.88 -10.16 -13.23
CA GLU A 88 1.92 -10.25 -14.35
C GLU A 88 2.36 -9.39 -15.54
N VAL A 89 2.62 -8.09 -15.31
CA VAL A 89 3.03 -7.18 -16.39
C VAL A 89 4.33 -7.63 -17.07
N ARG A 90 5.28 -8.19 -16.31
CA ARG A 90 6.50 -8.78 -16.90
C ARG A 90 6.20 -10.01 -17.75
N SER A 91 5.25 -10.86 -17.32
CA SER A 91 4.81 -12.03 -18.08
C SER A 91 4.17 -11.59 -19.40
N ASP A 92 3.21 -10.67 -19.35
CA ASP A 92 2.52 -10.12 -20.53
C ASP A 92 3.50 -9.51 -21.52
N LEU A 93 4.48 -8.73 -21.04
CA LEU A 93 5.50 -8.12 -21.89
C LEU A 93 6.39 -9.17 -22.57
N SER A 94 6.74 -10.25 -21.85
CA SER A 94 7.54 -11.35 -22.41
C SER A 94 6.79 -12.09 -23.51
N GLU A 95 5.50 -12.33 -23.33
CA GLU A 95 4.64 -12.95 -24.34
C GLU A 95 4.53 -12.08 -25.59
N VAL A 96 4.30 -10.77 -25.44
CA VAL A 96 4.26 -9.83 -26.57
C VAL A 96 5.59 -9.80 -27.34
N GLN A 97 6.73 -9.79 -26.63
CA GLN A 97 8.04 -9.83 -27.27
C GLN A 97 8.29 -11.14 -28.02
N THR A 98 7.85 -12.26 -27.47
CA THR A 98 7.99 -13.59 -28.09
C THR A 98 7.09 -13.72 -29.31
N GLY A 99 5.84 -13.24 -29.22
CA GLY A 99 4.91 -13.16 -30.35
C GLY A 99 5.43 -12.26 -31.46
N SER A 100 5.99 -11.09 -31.13
CA SER A 100 6.62 -10.17 -32.11
C SER A 100 7.81 -10.81 -32.84
N LYS A 101 8.65 -11.58 -32.13
CA LYS A 101 9.75 -12.35 -32.74
C LYS A 101 9.23 -13.48 -33.64
N ALA A 102 8.19 -14.20 -33.22
CA ALA A 102 7.58 -15.25 -34.02
C ALA A 102 6.97 -14.69 -35.32
N VAL A 103 6.22 -13.57 -35.25
CA VAL A 103 5.66 -12.91 -36.43
C VAL A 103 6.77 -12.47 -37.40
N LYS A 104 7.87 -11.87 -36.91
CA LYS A 104 9.03 -11.53 -37.76
C LYS A 104 9.73 -12.75 -38.36
N ALA A 105 9.73 -13.89 -37.69
CA ALA A 105 10.31 -15.12 -38.22
C ALA A 105 9.42 -15.78 -39.30
N TYR A 106 8.11 -15.54 -39.26
CA TYR A 106 7.13 -16.02 -40.24
C TYR A 106 6.82 -15.02 -41.36
N ASP A 107 7.42 -13.82 -41.33
CA ASP A 107 7.38 -12.85 -42.43
C ASP A 107 8.78 -12.70 -43.07
N PRO A 108 9.28 -13.73 -43.80
CA PRO A 108 10.59 -13.69 -44.44
C PRO A 108 10.65 -12.82 -45.71
N GLU A 109 9.54 -12.20 -46.15
CA GLU A 109 9.47 -11.46 -47.41
C GLU A 109 8.75 -10.11 -47.30
N ARG A 110 9.50 -9.09 -46.87
CA ARG A 110 9.34 -7.71 -47.35
C ARG A 110 10.66 -6.94 -47.36
#